data_AF-A0A5M9ZNS9-F1
#
_entry.id   AF-A0A5M9ZNS9-F1
#
_cell.length_a   1.000
_cell.length_b   1.000
_cell.length_c   1.000
_cell.angle_alpha   90.00
_cell.angle_beta   90.00
_cell.angle_gamma   90.00
#
_symmetry.space_group_name_H-M   'P 1'
#
loop_
_entity.id
_entity.type
_entity.pdbx_description
1 polymer ?
#
loop_
_entity_poly.entity_id
_entity_poly.type
_entity_poly.pdbx_seq_one_letter_code
_entity_poly.pdbx_strand_id
1 'polypeptide(L)'
;MDAETGHDTKRITWSVSHVVFALANLAVLIAVMLYVDGTSPVHGDHLNLWDTSIFRLAGWVWADGGVPYVDYWDHKGPLIFFINLIGAVVGGPDHGVFYIDVVLMGITMLFLWKILAVIGDQLSVAVRTLIMWITVMWTAYLLVPNMNVTETVCMPFLAAALWLVLRDMRRMHDDQNATVALITAYAQGLACAASLLTRATNALPVFVCVLVLVVMLCVRQQWMSLLGCAVACIGGFLTLVVPFSVYFALRGAFGEFVYGTLTFNLSYAVGTAADVMPGMTVVARILAVPAAAIIVAVIHMLRNRSVDAERMMLLISGIALAILFVRTEMFLHYAVVAAQLIPVILAMAAGWFRSRTIQLTSLIVIVAMLFGVTIYQERASHGNPYNNDAVQAAVEQSNGSLYLYNLPAEAYLRYDLKPLSPYANLQDWQGKYSPDLQSRILTDYGSAKAEYVLVAKTNDMKQPIIQPVLDSKYRLVQTFDHTPDGPLQLYQRR
;
A
#
# COMPACT_ATOMS: atom_id res chain seq x y z
N MET A 1 29.32 -5.81 -51.40
CA MET A 1 27.87 -5.82 -51.67
C MET A 1 27.45 -7.26 -51.55
N ASP A 2 26.83 -7.74 -50.49
CA ASP A 2 26.02 -7.08 -49.48
C ASP A 2 26.18 -7.79 -48.13
N ALA A 3 26.29 -7.00 -47.05
CA ALA A 3 26.31 -7.51 -45.69
C ALA A 3 24.88 -7.45 -45.14
N GLU A 4 24.26 -8.62 -45.00
CA GLU A 4 22.99 -8.78 -44.30
C GLU A 4 23.17 -8.39 -42.81
N THR A 5 22.55 -7.28 -42.44
CA THR A 5 22.44 -6.83 -41.05
C THR A 5 21.20 -7.48 -40.42
N GLY A 6 21.38 -8.67 -39.87
CA GLY A 6 20.36 -9.36 -39.08
C GLY A 6 20.17 -8.70 -37.71
N HIS A 7 19.24 -7.75 -37.59
CA HIS A 7 18.67 -7.36 -36.31
C HIS A 7 17.67 -8.43 -35.85
N ASP A 8 18.21 -9.47 -35.20
CA ASP A 8 17.41 -10.54 -34.60
C ASP A 8 16.73 -10.02 -33.32
N THR A 9 15.57 -9.39 -33.50
CA THR A 9 14.64 -9.12 -32.40
C THR A 9 14.06 -10.45 -31.95
N LYS A 10 14.73 -11.14 -31.01
CA LYS A 10 14.23 -12.37 -30.39
C LYS A 10 12.82 -12.14 -29.84
N ARG A 11 11.80 -12.53 -30.62
CA ARG A 11 10.42 -12.65 -30.14
C ARG A 11 10.44 -13.62 -28.97
N ILE A 12 9.94 -13.19 -27.81
CA ILE A 12 9.76 -14.06 -26.65
C ILE A 12 8.68 -15.09 -27.01
N THR A 13 9.09 -16.25 -27.51
CA THR A 13 8.22 -17.40 -27.71
C THR A 13 8.05 -18.10 -26.37
N TRP A 14 6.85 -18.06 -25.79
CA TRP A 14 6.52 -18.78 -24.56
C TRP A 14 6.55 -20.27 -24.85
N SER A 15 7.55 -20.99 -24.30
CA SER A 15 7.49 -22.45 -24.31
C SER A 15 6.37 -22.94 -23.38
N VAL A 16 5.88 -24.16 -23.61
CA VAL A 16 4.87 -24.82 -22.77
C VAL A 16 5.22 -24.75 -21.28
N SER A 17 6.50 -24.92 -20.94
CA SER A 17 6.97 -24.77 -19.57
C SER A 17 6.70 -23.38 -18.98
N HIS A 18 6.95 -22.28 -19.72
CA HIS A 18 6.67 -20.94 -19.21
C HIS A 18 5.19 -20.70 -18.95
N VAL A 19 4.31 -21.25 -19.79
CA VAL A 19 2.85 -21.16 -19.59
C VAL A 19 2.43 -21.92 -18.33
N VAL A 20 2.94 -23.15 -18.14
CA VAL A 20 2.67 -23.95 -16.94
C VAL A 20 3.13 -23.22 -15.67
N PHE A 21 4.32 -22.62 -15.68
CA PHE A 21 4.83 -21.86 -14.53
C PHE A 21 4.04 -20.57 -14.28
N ALA A 22 3.56 -19.88 -15.32
CA ALA A 22 2.71 -18.72 -15.17
C ALA A 22 1.37 -19.08 -14.50
N LEU A 23 0.74 -20.18 -14.94
CA LEU A 23 -0.50 -20.69 -14.32
C LEU A 23 -0.26 -21.14 -12.88
N ALA A 24 0.86 -21.81 -12.59
CA ALA A 24 1.22 -22.20 -11.23
C ALA A 24 1.42 -20.98 -10.32
N ASN A 25 2.08 -19.93 -10.80
CA ASN A 25 2.26 -18.69 -10.05
C ASN A 25 0.92 -18.01 -9.74
N LEU A 26 0.00 -17.96 -10.71
CA LEU A 26 -1.33 -17.42 -10.51
C LEU A 26 -2.15 -18.25 -9.51
N ALA A 27 -2.07 -19.58 -9.60
CA ALA A 27 -2.75 -20.47 -8.66
C ALA A 27 -2.23 -20.31 -7.22
N VAL A 28 -0.90 -20.20 -7.04
CA VAL A 28 -0.29 -19.95 -5.72
C VAL A 28 -0.70 -18.58 -5.19
N LEU A 29 -0.70 -17.54 -6.03
CA LEU A 29 -1.16 -16.21 -5.62
C LEU A 29 -2.60 -16.27 -5.10
N ILE A 30 -3.52 -16.84 -5.89
CA ILE A 30 -4.93 -16.92 -5.54
C ILE A 30 -5.11 -17.74 -4.25
N ALA A 31 -4.44 -18.90 -4.13
CA ALA A 31 -4.52 -19.73 -2.93
C ALA A 31 -4.02 -19.00 -1.69
N VAL A 32 -2.91 -18.26 -1.80
CA VAL A 32 -2.39 -17.43 -0.71
C VAL A 32 -3.39 -16.36 -0.35
N MET A 33 -3.83 -15.54 -1.30
CA MET A 33 -4.75 -14.43 -1.03
C MET A 33 -6.08 -14.91 -0.46
N LEU A 34 -6.64 -16.01 -0.98
CA LEU A 34 -7.85 -16.60 -0.41
C LEU A 34 -7.67 -16.88 1.08
N TYR A 35 -6.49 -17.38 1.49
CA TYR A 35 -6.20 -17.71 2.88
C TYR A 35 -5.83 -16.49 3.74
N VAL A 36 -5.02 -15.56 3.24
CA VAL A 36 -4.40 -14.50 4.07
C VAL A 36 -5.15 -13.18 4.10
N ASP A 37 -6.02 -12.92 3.13
CA ASP A 37 -6.76 -11.66 3.02
C ASP A 37 -8.11 -11.80 3.69
N GLY A 38 -8.34 -11.08 4.79
CA GLY A 38 -9.57 -11.13 5.56
C GLY A 38 -10.82 -10.71 4.80
N THR A 39 -10.67 -10.04 3.64
CA THR A 39 -11.81 -9.71 2.75
C THR A 39 -12.16 -10.83 1.76
N SER A 40 -11.36 -11.90 1.71
CA SER A 40 -11.62 -13.08 0.89
C SER A 40 -12.95 -13.74 1.23
N PRO A 41 -13.68 -14.27 0.23
CA PRO A 41 -14.96 -14.96 0.44
C PRO A 41 -14.87 -16.29 1.21
N VAL A 42 -13.66 -16.74 1.58
CA VAL A 42 -13.50 -17.92 2.45
C VAL A 42 -13.56 -17.57 3.93
N HIS A 43 -13.44 -16.28 4.27
CA HIS A 43 -13.56 -15.77 5.63
C HIS A 43 -14.98 -15.25 5.87
N GLY A 44 -15.35 -15.11 7.15
CA GLY A 44 -16.65 -14.57 7.52
C GLY A 44 -16.77 -13.07 7.23
N ASP A 45 -18.00 -12.60 7.11
CA ASP A 45 -18.29 -11.19 6.84
C ASP A 45 -17.94 -10.29 8.02
N HIS A 46 -17.72 -9.02 7.72
CA HIS A 46 -17.50 -7.95 8.69
C HIS A 46 -16.38 -8.20 9.71
N LEU A 47 -15.26 -8.79 9.28
CA LEU A 47 -14.09 -8.87 10.15
C LEU A 47 -13.61 -7.46 10.52
N ASN A 48 -13.18 -7.27 11.75
CA ASN A 48 -12.53 -6.02 12.14
C ASN A 48 -11.12 -5.96 11.56
N LEU A 49 -10.94 -5.21 10.46
CA LEU A 49 -9.72 -5.18 9.65
C LEU A 49 -9.02 -3.81 9.62
N TRP A 50 -9.29 -2.94 10.60
CA TRP A 50 -8.61 -1.64 10.78
C TRP A 50 -8.65 -0.75 9.51
N ASP A 51 -7.49 -0.42 8.92
CA ASP A 51 -7.34 0.39 7.70
C ASP A 51 -8.24 -0.11 6.55
N THR A 52 -8.38 -1.43 6.41
CA THR A 52 -9.24 -2.02 5.39
C THR A 52 -10.71 -1.65 5.59
N SER A 53 -11.20 -1.61 6.83
CA SER A 53 -12.57 -1.18 7.14
C SER A 53 -12.76 0.31 6.81
N ILE A 54 -11.75 1.15 7.05
CA ILE A 54 -11.77 2.58 6.69
C ILE A 54 -11.86 2.74 5.16
N PHE A 55 -11.05 2.00 4.41
CA PHE A 55 -11.05 2.11 2.95
C PHE A 55 -12.30 1.52 2.31
N ARG A 56 -12.83 0.41 2.86
CA ARG A 56 -14.11 -0.18 2.45
C ARG A 56 -15.27 0.80 2.68
N LEU A 57 -15.31 1.44 3.85
CA LEU A 57 -16.31 2.47 4.16
C LEU A 57 -16.22 3.66 3.19
N ALA A 58 -15.01 4.17 2.93
CA ALA A 58 -14.80 5.24 1.94
C ALA A 58 -15.29 4.84 0.53
N GLY A 59 -14.97 3.62 0.10
CA GLY A 59 -15.41 3.07 -1.18
C GLY A 59 -16.91 2.90 -1.27
N TRP A 60 -17.56 2.41 -0.20
CA TRP A 60 -19.01 2.24 -0.13
C TRP A 60 -19.74 3.58 -0.14
N VAL A 61 -19.30 4.57 0.65
CA VAL A 61 -19.87 5.93 0.62
C VAL A 61 -19.75 6.54 -0.78
N TRP A 62 -18.62 6.33 -1.46
CA TRP A 62 -18.43 6.82 -2.82
C TRP A 62 -19.33 6.07 -3.82
N ALA A 63 -19.50 4.75 -3.67
CA ALA A 63 -20.36 3.93 -4.52
C ALA A 63 -21.83 4.35 -4.44
N ASP A 64 -22.25 4.78 -3.26
CA ASP A 64 -23.59 5.26 -2.98
C ASP A 64 -23.84 6.72 -3.46
N GLY A 65 -22.83 7.37 -4.05
CA GLY A 65 -22.94 8.70 -4.64
C GLY A 65 -22.37 9.83 -3.78
N GLY A 66 -21.82 9.51 -2.61
CA GLY A 66 -21.07 10.44 -1.78
C GLY A 66 -19.74 10.87 -2.43
N VAL A 67 -19.18 11.96 -1.92
CA VAL A 67 -17.92 12.54 -2.36
C VAL A 67 -16.88 12.36 -1.25
N PRO A 68 -15.76 11.63 -1.52
CA PRO A 68 -14.67 11.53 -0.56
C PRO A 68 -14.18 12.91 -0.11
N TYR A 69 -13.71 12.98 1.14
CA TYR A 69 -13.32 14.19 1.89
C TYR A 69 -14.47 15.13 2.29
N VAL A 70 -15.67 14.97 1.72
CA VAL A 70 -16.86 15.78 2.06
C VAL A 70 -17.90 14.96 2.82
N ASP A 71 -18.22 13.77 2.33
CA ASP A 71 -19.20 12.86 2.96
C ASP A 71 -18.51 11.78 3.82
N TYR A 72 -17.23 11.52 3.55
CA TYR A 72 -16.36 10.70 4.39
C TYR A 72 -14.92 11.17 4.25
N TRP A 73 -14.28 11.51 5.38
CA TRP A 73 -12.94 12.06 5.41
C TRP A 73 -11.94 11.10 6.04
N ASP A 74 -10.79 10.97 5.39
CA ASP A 74 -9.58 10.34 5.90
C ASP A 74 -8.36 11.00 5.24
N HIS A 75 -7.18 10.86 5.85
CA HIS A 75 -5.94 11.48 5.39
C HIS A 75 -5.20 10.72 4.26
N LYS A 76 -5.70 9.57 3.79
CA LYS A 76 -5.15 8.91 2.60
C LYS A 76 -5.55 9.61 1.31
N GLY A 77 -4.77 9.36 0.26
CA GLY A 77 -5.10 9.85 -1.08
C GLY A 77 -6.28 9.09 -1.71
N PRO A 78 -6.88 9.63 -2.77
CA PRO A 78 -8.16 9.15 -3.29
C PRO A 78 -8.04 7.84 -4.09
N LEU A 79 -6.84 7.42 -4.47
CA LEU A 79 -6.66 6.21 -5.27
C LEU A 79 -7.02 4.95 -4.47
N ILE A 80 -6.73 4.89 -3.17
CA ILE A 80 -7.15 3.76 -2.33
C ILE A 80 -8.67 3.70 -2.16
N PHE A 81 -9.34 4.86 -2.01
CA PHE A 81 -10.80 4.93 -1.95
C PHE A 81 -11.44 4.54 -3.29
N PHE A 82 -10.82 4.93 -4.40
CA PHE A 82 -11.30 4.59 -5.75
C PHE A 82 -11.20 3.09 -6.04
N ILE A 83 -10.14 2.42 -5.59
CA ILE A 83 -10.03 0.96 -5.67
C ILE A 83 -11.14 0.27 -4.85
N ASN A 84 -11.42 0.78 -3.66
CA ASN A 84 -12.50 0.25 -2.82
C ASN A 84 -13.90 0.56 -3.39
N LEU A 85 -14.09 1.70 -4.06
CA LEU A 85 -15.29 2.01 -4.84
C LEU A 85 -15.52 0.94 -5.92
N ILE A 86 -14.49 0.63 -6.71
CA ILE A 86 -14.60 -0.42 -7.74
C ILE A 86 -14.94 -1.77 -7.09
N GLY A 87 -14.28 -2.11 -5.98
CA GLY A 87 -14.59 -3.30 -5.20
C GLY A 87 -16.07 -3.35 -4.79
N ALA A 88 -16.56 -2.30 -4.14
CA ALA A 88 -17.95 -2.19 -3.70
C ALA A 88 -18.96 -2.37 -4.85
N VAL A 89 -18.66 -1.85 -6.05
CA VAL A 89 -19.49 -2.02 -7.25
C VAL A 89 -19.43 -3.44 -7.82
N VAL A 90 -18.27 -4.10 -7.79
CA VAL A 90 -18.04 -5.41 -8.41
C VAL A 90 -18.63 -6.56 -7.57
N GLY A 91 -18.45 -6.52 -6.25
CA GLY A 91 -18.78 -7.65 -5.37
C GLY A 91 -19.34 -7.27 -4.01
N GLY A 92 -19.84 -6.04 -3.87
CA GLY A 92 -20.39 -5.53 -2.60
C GLY A 92 -19.32 -5.06 -1.61
N PRO A 93 -19.73 -4.46 -0.49
CA PRO A 93 -18.83 -3.83 0.47
C PRO A 93 -17.91 -4.82 1.19
N ASP A 94 -18.28 -6.10 1.33
CA ASP A 94 -17.52 -7.11 2.09
C ASP A 94 -16.38 -7.77 1.31
N HIS A 95 -16.70 -8.39 0.18
CA HIS A 95 -15.71 -9.17 -0.57
C HIS A 95 -15.29 -8.53 -1.88
N GLY A 96 -15.95 -7.46 -2.31
CA GLY A 96 -15.70 -6.86 -3.61
C GLY A 96 -14.25 -6.42 -3.81
N VAL A 97 -13.63 -5.87 -2.77
CA VAL A 97 -12.24 -5.39 -2.81
C VAL A 97 -11.22 -6.52 -2.98
N PHE A 98 -11.48 -7.72 -2.44
CA PHE A 98 -10.61 -8.89 -2.60
C PHE A 98 -10.33 -9.19 -4.07
N TYR A 99 -11.36 -9.15 -4.93
CA TYR A 99 -11.19 -9.41 -6.36
C TYR A 99 -10.29 -8.37 -7.03
N ILE A 100 -10.35 -7.12 -6.58
CA ILE A 100 -9.50 -6.05 -7.10
C ILE A 100 -8.07 -6.22 -6.63
N ASP A 101 -7.86 -6.59 -5.37
CA ASP A 101 -6.53 -6.87 -4.82
C ASP A 101 -5.86 -8.06 -5.53
N VAL A 102 -6.61 -9.11 -5.87
CA VAL A 102 -6.10 -10.25 -6.67
C VAL A 102 -5.60 -9.76 -8.04
N VAL A 103 -6.32 -8.85 -8.70
CA VAL A 103 -5.90 -8.26 -9.97
C VAL A 103 -4.64 -7.41 -9.80
N LEU A 104 -4.61 -6.53 -8.79
CA LEU A 104 -3.46 -5.66 -8.51
C LEU A 104 -2.20 -6.47 -8.19
N MET A 105 -2.33 -7.52 -7.37
CA MET A 105 -1.22 -8.39 -7.03
C MET A 105 -0.80 -9.28 -8.22
N GLY A 106 -1.74 -9.70 -9.05
CA GLY A 106 -1.46 -10.40 -10.31
C GLY A 106 -0.65 -9.54 -11.30
N ILE A 107 -1.02 -8.27 -11.47
CA ILE A 107 -0.27 -7.30 -12.28
C ILE A 107 1.12 -7.07 -11.67
N THR A 108 1.22 -6.93 -10.35
CA THR A 108 2.49 -6.80 -9.64
C THR A 108 3.39 -7.99 -9.95
N MET A 109 2.88 -9.22 -9.81
CA MET A 109 3.63 -10.44 -10.09
C MET A 109 4.12 -10.53 -11.55
N LEU A 110 3.32 -10.04 -12.50
CA LEU A 110 3.74 -9.98 -13.91
C LEU A 110 5.00 -9.11 -14.06
N PHE A 111 5.05 -7.94 -13.41
CA PHE A 111 6.23 -7.07 -13.48
C PHE A 111 7.42 -7.63 -12.69
N LEU A 112 7.19 -8.25 -11.53
CA LEU A 112 8.24 -8.95 -10.78
C LEU A 112 8.85 -10.11 -11.58
N TRP A 113 8.03 -10.86 -12.35
CA TRP A 113 8.54 -11.88 -13.27
C TRP A 113 9.40 -11.28 -14.37
N LYS A 114 9.00 -10.13 -14.91
CA LYS A 114 9.80 -9.40 -15.90
C LYS A 114 11.12 -8.88 -15.32
N ILE A 115 11.16 -8.48 -14.05
CA ILE A 115 12.40 -8.16 -13.34
C ILE A 115 13.33 -9.39 -13.29
N LEU A 116 12.80 -10.56 -12.93
CA LEU A 116 13.59 -11.80 -12.93
C LEU A 116 14.08 -12.19 -14.33
N ALA A 117 13.29 -11.92 -15.37
CA ALA A 117 13.71 -12.15 -16.75
C ALA A 117 14.85 -11.23 -17.19
N VAL A 118 14.88 -9.99 -16.68
CA VAL A 118 15.96 -9.03 -16.94
C VAL A 118 17.20 -9.36 -16.10
N ILE A 119 17.07 -9.49 -14.78
CA ILE A 119 18.23 -9.59 -13.86
C ILE A 119 18.75 -11.03 -13.71
N GLY A 120 17.86 -12.00 -13.78
CA GLY A 120 18.16 -13.42 -13.61
C GLY A 120 18.09 -14.19 -14.92
N ASP A 121 18.57 -13.61 -16.02
CA ASP A 121 18.51 -14.19 -17.38
C ASP A 121 19.11 -15.61 -17.45
N GLN A 122 20.13 -15.88 -16.65
CA GLN A 122 20.80 -17.19 -16.54
C GLN A 122 20.09 -18.17 -15.59
N LEU A 123 19.12 -17.71 -14.80
CA LEU A 123 18.42 -18.54 -13.82
C LEU A 123 17.42 -19.46 -14.51
N SER A 124 17.38 -20.71 -14.07
CA SER A 124 16.35 -21.64 -14.51
C SER A 124 14.94 -21.17 -14.10
N VAL A 125 13.93 -21.55 -14.89
CA VAL A 125 12.53 -21.20 -14.61
C VAL A 125 12.07 -21.65 -13.22
N ALA A 126 12.55 -22.81 -12.74
CA ALA A 126 12.29 -23.29 -11.38
C ALA A 126 12.83 -22.36 -10.29
N VAL A 127 14.06 -21.85 -10.45
CA VAL A 127 14.67 -20.89 -9.51
C VAL A 127 13.88 -19.58 -9.52
N ARG A 128 13.53 -19.05 -10.70
CA ARG A 128 12.71 -17.84 -10.81
C ARG A 128 11.34 -18.01 -10.15
N THR A 129 10.72 -19.17 -10.33
CA THR A 129 9.43 -19.51 -9.70
C THR A 129 9.52 -19.52 -8.18
N LEU A 130 10.55 -20.16 -7.62
CA LEU A 130 10.75 -20.15 -6.17
C LEU A 130 11.00 -18.74 -5.62
N ILE A 131 11.79 -17.91 -6.34
CA ILE A 131 11.99 -16.50 -5.96
C ILE A 131 10.67 -15.72 -5.98
N MET A 132 9.81 -15.96 -6.98
CA MET A 132 8.46 -15.37 -7.01
C MET A 132 7.64 -15.79 -5.80
N TRP A 133 7.63 -17.08 -5.45
CA TRP A 133 6.87 -17.57 -4.29
C TRP A 133 7.41 -17.00 -2.98
N ILE A 134 8.73 -16.87 -2.82
CA ILE A 134 9.32 -16.17 -1.67
C ILE A 134 8.82 -14.72 -1.61
N THR A 135 8.78 -14.03 -2.75
CA THR A 135 8.34 -12.63 -2.82
C THR A 135 6.86 -12.49 -2.45
N VAL A 136 6.00 -13.38 -2.97
CA VAL A 136 4.55 -13.41 -2.63
C VAL A 136 4.33 -13.73 -1.16
N MET A 137 4.99 -14.77 -0.63
CA MET A 137 4.83 -15.17 0.77
C MET A 137 5.36 -14.10 1.73
N TRP A 138 6.48 -13.45 1.40
CA TRP A 138 6.99 -12.34 2.19
C TRP A 138 6.03 -11.14 2.18
N THR A 139 5.45 -10.83 1.01
CA THR A 139 4.46 -9.75 0.88
C THR A 139 3.21 -10.08 1.69
N ALA A 140 2.67 -11.29 1.54
CA ALA A 140 1.53 -11.78 2.32
C ALA A 140 1.82 -11.72 3.83
N TYR A 141 2.99 -12.19 4.26
CA TYR A 141 3.42 -12.15 5.65
C TYR A 141 3.42 -10.75 6.27
N LEU A 142 3.83 -9.73 5.52
CA LEU A 142 3.83 -8.34 5.97
C LEU A 142 2.45 -7.69 6.00
N LEU A 143 1.50 -8.23 5.21
CA LEU A 143 0.18 -7.65 4.99
C LEU A 143 -0.93 -8.34 5.80
N VAL A 144 -0.75 -9.59 6.22
CA VAL A 144 -1.72 -10.31 7.07
C VAL A 144 -2.20 -9.43 8.24
N PRO A 145 -3.52 -9.35 8.51
CA PRO A 145 -4.60 -10.12 7.87
C PRO A 145 -5.20 -9.47 6.60
N ASN A 146 -4.65 -8.37 6.06
CA ASN A 146 -5.35 -7.56 5.06
C ASN A 146 -4.47 -7.18 3.86
N MET A 147 -4.94 -7.50 2.64
CA MET A 147 -4.25 -7.04 1.44
C MET A 147 -4.72 -5.64 0.98
N ASN A 148 -5.90 -5.20 1.41
CA ASN A 148 -6.46 -3.89 1.06
C ASN A 148 -5.79 -2.76 1.87
N VAL A 149 -4.59 -2.37 1.43
CA VAL A 149 -3.79 -1.27 1.97
C VAL A 149 -3.18 -0.40 0.87
N THR A 150 -2.69 0.78 1.24
CA THR A 150 -2.12 1.75 0.30
C THR A 150 -0.94 1.20 -0.52
N GLU A 151 -0.17 0.31 0.08
CA GLU A 151 1.02 -0.31 -0.48
C GLU A 151 0.64 -1.28 -1.61
N THR A 152 -0.36 -2.14 -1.41
CA THR A 152 -0.88 -3.07 -2.43
C THR A 152 -1.36 -2.32 -3.68
N VAL A 153 -2.08 -1.21 -3.48
CA VAL A 153 -2.61 -0.39 -4.59
C VAL A 153 -1.50 0.24 -5.44
N CYS A 154 -0.42 0.71 -4.83
CA CYS A 154 0.69 1.33 -5.58
C CYS A 154 1.73 0.32 -6.10
N MET A 155 1.77 -0.90 -5.55
CA MET A 155 2.73 -1.95 -5.90
C MET A 155 2.84 -2.29 -7.40
N PRO A 156 1.74 -2.41 -8.19
CA PRO A 156 1.87 -2.71 -9.62
C PRO A 156 2.61 -1.60 -10.39
N PHE A 157 2.41 -0.34 -9.99
CA PHE A 157 3.11 0.80 -10.59
C PHE A 157 4.58 0.82 -10.20
N LEU A 158 4.89 0.58 -8.92
CA LEU A 158 6.26 0.49 -8.43
C LEU A 158 7.04 -0.64 -9.12
N ALA A 159 6.45 -1.83 -9.23
CA ALA A 159 7.08 -2.97 -9.90
C ALA A 159 7.29 -2.73 -11.40
N ALA A 160 6.32 -2.10 -12.09
CA ALA A 160 6.47 -1.70 -13.48
C ALA A 160 7.60 -0.68 -13.69
N ALA A 161 7.65 0.33 -12.82
CA ALA A 161 8.69 1.36 -12.82
C ALA A 161 10.08 0.74 -12.61
N LEU A 162 10.24 -0.15 -11.63
CA LEU A 162 11.50 -0.85 -11.35
C LEU A 162 11.91 -1.76 -12.52
N TRP A 163 10.98 -2.51 -13.11
CA TRP A 163 11.25 -3.35 -14.28
C TRP A 163 11.82 -2.53 -15.45
N LEU A 164 11.16 -1.42 -15.80
CA LEU A 164 11.56 -0.59 -16.93
C LEU A 164 12.93 0.06 -16.71
N VAL A 165 13.21 0.50 -15.47
CA VAL A 165 14.52 1.04 -15.08
C VAL A 165 15.61 0.00 -15.26
N LEU A 166 15.44 -1.20 -14.71
CA LEU A 166 16.43 -2.28 -14.83
C LEU A 166 16.67 -2.70 -16.28
N ARG A 167 15.61 -2.78 -17.08
CA ARG A 167 15.71 -3.06 -18.52
C ARG A 167 16.56 -2.01 -19.24
N ASP A 168 16.30 -0.74 -18.98
CA ASP A 168 17.03 0.35 -19.63
C ASP A 168 18.47 0.45 -19.12
N MET A 169 18.72 0.17 -17.84
CA MET A 169 20.07 0.07 -17.29
C MET A 169 20.91 -0.99 -18.02
N ARG A 170 20.37 -2.20 -18.24
CA ARG A 170 21.05 -3.24 -19.02
C ARG A 170 21.30 -2.84 -20.45
N ARG A 171 20.28 -2.31 -21.13
CA ARG A 171 20.43 -1.83 -22.51
C ARG A 171 21.53 -0.77 -22.63
N MET A 172 21.58 0.16 -21.68
CA MET A 172 22.60 1.19 -21.65
C MET A 172 23.98 0.64 -21.28
N HIS A 173 24.06 -0.40 -20.45
CA HIS A 173 25.32 -1.08 -20.16
C HIS A 173 25.92 -1.70 -21.43
N ASP A 174 25.09 -2.37 -22.24
CA ASP A 174 25.52 -3.07 -23.45
C ASP A 174 25.75 -2.12 -24.65
N ASP A 175 25.01 -1.01 -24.73
CA ASP A 175 25.11 -0.03 -25.80
C ASP A 175 25.36 1.39 -25.24
N GLN A 176 26.52 1.97 -25.59
CA GLN A 176 26.90 3.31 -25.16
C GLN A 176 26.01 4.41 -25.74
N ASN A 177 25.44 4.19 -26.93
CA ASN A 177 24.54 5.13 -27.61
C ASN A 177 23.09 5.00 -27.12
N ALA A 178 22.75 3.90 -26.46
CA ALA A 178 21.43 3.75 -25.87
C ALA A 178 21.17 4.83 -24.80
N THR A 179 19.90 5.20 -24.69
CA THR A 179 19.41 6.19 -23.72
C THR A 179 18.23 5.61 -22.93
N VAL A 180 17.67 6.38 -22.01
CA VAL A 180 16.46 5.98 -21.26
C VAL A 180 15.23 6.11 -22.16
N ALA A 181 14.39 5.09 -22.20
CA ALA A 181 13.15 5.14 -22.98
C ALA A 181 12.13 6.07 -22.31
N LEU A 182 11.38 6.85 -23.09
CA LEU A 182 10.36 7.76 -22.56
C LEU A 182 9.30 7.02 -21.72
N ILE A 183 8.94 5.78 -22.10
CA ILE A 183 8.00 4.96 -21.32
C ILE A 183 8.52 4.63 -19.91
N THR A 184 9.84 4.52 -19.74
CA THR A 184 10.47 4.28 -18.44
C THR A 184 10.28 5.48 -17.53
N ALA A 185 10.53 6.68 -18.04
CA ALA A 185 10.33 7.93 -17.30
C ALA A 185 8.84 8.19 -17.04
N TYR A 186 7.96 7.95 -18.01
CA TYR A 186 6.51 8.02 -17.84
C TYR A 186 6.03 7.08 -16.71
N ALA A 187 6.52 5.84 -16.68
CA ALA A 187 6.19 4.91 -15.61
C ALA A 187 6.69 5.36 -14.23
N GLN A 188 7.84 6.05 -14.14
CA GLN A 188 8.27 6.67 -12.88
C GLN A 188 7.26 7.73 -12.42
N GLY A 189 6.82 8.60 -13.34
CA GLY A 189 5.81 9.61 -13.04
C GLY A 189 4.50 9.01 -12.55
N LEU A 190 4.03 7.97 -13.25
CA LEU A 190 2.80 7.25 -12.92
C LEU A 190 2.90 6.58 -11.54
N ALA A 191 4.02 5.94 -11.24
CA ALA A 191 4.28 5.34 -9.93
C ALA A 191 4.37 6.40 -8.82
N CYS A 192 5.03 7.53 -9.07
CA CYS A 192 5.07 8.65 -8.13
C CYS A 192 3.68 9.20 -7.83
N ALA A 193 2.83 9.34 -8.85
CA ALA A 193 1.45 9.78 -8.67
C ALA A 193 0.61 8.76 -7.91
N ALA A 194 0.72 7.47 -8.24
CA ALA A 194 0.03 6.41 -7.53
C ALA A 194 0.42 6.39 -6.04
N SER A 195 1.71 6.56 -5.73
CA SER A 195 2.17 6.71 -4.34
C SER A 195 1.61 7.97 -3.68
N LEU A 196 1.66 9.14 -4.32
CA LEU A 196 1.08 10.37 -3.76
C LEU A 196 -0.41 10.23 -3.46
N LEU A 197 -1.15 9.60 -4.37
CA LEU A 197 -2.60 9.40 -4.27
C LEU A 197 -3.00 8.20 -3.40
N THR A 198 -2.05 7.50 -2.76
CA THR A 198 -2.34 6.55 -1.69
C THR A 198 -1.67 6.98 -0.38
N ARG A 199 -0.34 6.99 -0.35
CA ARG A 199 0.53 7.46 0.73
C ARG A 199 1.88 7.93 0.16
N ALA A 200 2.20 9.22 0.32
CA ALA A 200 3.35 9.87 -0.33
C ALA A 200 4.71 9.19 -0.06
N THR A 201 4.92 8.62 1.12
CA THR A 201 6.18 7.92 1.46
C THR A 201 6.44 6.69 0.59
N ASN A 202 5.41 6.13 -0.04
CA ASN A 202 5.55 5.00 -0.96
C ASN A 202 6.30 5.37 -2.25
N ALA A 203 6.52 6.67 -2.51
CA ALA A 203 7.25 7.16 -3.69
C ALA A 203 8.78 6.99 -3.55
N LEU A 204 9.31 6.64 -2.37
CA LEU A 204 10.75 6.59 -2.14
C LEU A 204 11.52 5.67 -3.13
N PRO A 205 11.06 4.45 -3.46
CA PRO A 205 11.72 3.62 -4.47
C PRO A 205 11.79 4.29 -5.86
N VAL A 206 10.78 5.09 -6.22
CA VAL A 206 10.73 5.86 -7.48
C VAL A 206 11.79 6.94 -7.48
N PHE A 207 11.94 7.68 -6.37
CA PHE A 207 12.96 8.73 -6.27
C PHE A 207 14.38 8.18 -6.42
N VAL A 208 14.65 6.99 -5.86
CA VAL A 208 15.95 6.33 -6.06
C VAL A 208 16.16 5.96 -7.53
N CYS A 209 15.14 5.38 -8.18
CA CYS A 209 15.22 5.04 -9.61
C CYS A 209 15.47 6.30 -10.47
N VAL A 210 14.69 7.36 -10.26
CA VAL A 210 14.83 8.64 -10.98
C VAL A 210 16.21 9.24 -10.76
N LEU A 211 16.70 9.26 -9.51
CA LEU A 211 18.04 9.77 -9.19
C LEU A 211 19.12 9.05 -10.00
N VAL A 212 19.11 7.72 -10.02
CA VAL A 212 20.12 6.95 -10.76
C VAL A 212 20.00 7.20 -12.27
N LEU A 213 18.79 7.23 -12.83
CA LEU A 213 18.58 7.54 -14.25
C LEU A 213 19.10 8.94 -14.62
N VAL A 214 18.82 9.94 -13.80
CA VAL A 214 19.32 11.31 -14.00
C VAL A 214 20.84 11.34 -13.98
N VAL A 215 21.47 10.71 -12.98
CA VAL A 215 22.93 10.62 -12.89
C VAL A 215 23.51 9.93 -14.13
N MET A 216 22.92 8.82 -14.59
CA MET A 216 23.36 8.12 -15.80
C MET A 216 23.29 9.01 -17.05
N LEU A 217 22.18 9.72 -17.26
CA LEU A 217 21.99 10.62 -18.40
C LEU A 217 22.95 11.82 -18.35
N CYS A 218 23.19 12.39 -17.17
CA CYS A 218 24.14 13.49 -16.97
C CYS A 218 25.58 13.05 -17.25
N VAL A 219 26.00 11.88 -16.73
CA VAL A 219 27.34 11.33 -16.98
C VAL A 219 27.57 11.07 -18.48
N ARG A 220 26.53 10.63 -19.19
CA ARG A 220 26.56 10.43 -20.66
C ARG A 220 26.29 11.71 -21.47
N GLN A 221 26.08 12.84 -20.82
CA GLN A 221 25.76 14.14 -21.45
C GLN A 221 24.55 14.08 -22.40
N GLN A 222 23.57 13.22 -22.12
CA GLN A 222 22.37 13.01 -22.95
C GLN A 222 21.25 14.00 -22.56
N TRP A 223 21.50 15.30 -22.72
CA TRP A 223 20.62 16.38 -22.24
C TRP A 223 19.23 16.39 -22.87
N MET A 224 19.13 16.10 -24.18
CA MET A 224 17.84 16.05 -24.87
C MET A 224 17.00 14.86 -24.38
N SER A 225 17.64 13.72 -24.12
CA SER A 225 16.97 12.58 -23.50
C SER A 225 16.53 12.87 -22.07
N LEU A 226 17.35 13.61 -21.29
CA LEU A 226 16.98 14.04 -19.95
C LEU A 226 15.73 14.93 -19.97
N LEU A 227 15.67 15.92 -20.87
CA LEU A 227 14.49 16.77 -21.04
C LEU A 227 13.27 15.94 -21.47
N GLY A 228 13.43 15.04 -22.45
CA GLY A 228 12.35 14.14 -22.88
C GLY A 228 11.84 13.26 -21.74
N CYS A 229 12.74 12.71 -20.93
CA CYS A 229 12.39 11.94 -19.74
C CYS A 229 11.68 12.79 -18.69
N ALA A 230 12.13 14.03 -18.45
CA ALA A 230 11.47 14.93 -17.51
C ALA A 230 10.03 15.22 -17.93
N VAL A 231 9.81 15.54 -19.21
CA VAL A 231 8.46 15.76 -19.77
C VAL A 231 7.61 14.49 -19.69
N ALA A 232 8.17 13.33 -20.04
CA ALA A 232 7.44 12.06 -19.95
C ALA A 232 7.08 11.70 -18.51
N CYS A 233 7.98 11.92 -17.56
CA CYS A 233 7.73 11.73 -16.12
C CYS A 233 6.61 12.65 -15.62
N ILE A 234 6.63 13.93 -15.99
CA ILE A 234 5.54 14.87 -15.67
C ILE A 234 4.22 14.38 -16.29
N GLY A 235 4.24 13.93 -17.56
CA GLY A 235 3.06 13.37 -18.22
C GLY A 235 2.49 12.14 -17.49
N GLY A 236 3.35 11.23 -17.05
CA GLY A 236 2.95 10.06 -16.26
C GLY A 236 2.34 10.45 -14.91
N PHE A 237 2.91 11.44 -14.23
CA PHE A 237 2.39 11.95 -12.97
C PHE A 237 1.00 12.58 -13.14
N LEU A 238 0.86 13.45 -14.14
CA LEU A 238 -0.41 14.13 -14.42
C LEU A 238 -1.51 13.17 -14.85
N THR A 239 -1.17 12.01 -15.41
CA THR A 239 -2.15 11.01 -15.87
C THR A 239 -3.08 10.53 -14.75
N LEU A 240 -2.58 10.37 -13.52
CA LEU A 240 -3.42 10.00 -12.38
C LEU A 240 -3.88 11.22 -11.57
N VAL A 241 -3.03 12.24 -11.39
CA VAL A 241 -3.36 13.39 -10.54
C VAL A 241 -4.46 14.26 -11.15
N VAL A 242 -4.43 14.50 -12.47
CA VAL A 242 -5.39 15.40 -13.13
C VAL A 242 -6.82 14.86 -13.06
N PRO A 243 -7.12 13.59 -13.39
CA PRO A 243 -8.48 13.07 -13.28
C PRO A 243 -9.11 13.24 -11.88
N PHE A 244 -8.37 12.92 -10.81
CA PHE A 244 -8.87 13.12 -9.45
C PHE A 244 -9.04 14.61 -9.13
N SER A 245 -8.06 15.44 -9.50
CA SER A 245 -8.12 16.89 -9.27
C SER A 245 -9.34 17.51 -9.95
N VAL A 246 -9.61 17.15 -11.21
CA VAL A 246 -10.78 17.60 -11.97
C VAL A 246 -12.07 17.09 -11.33
N TYR A 247 -12.14 15.81 -10.95
CA TYR A 247 -13.31 15.25 -10.26
C TYR A 247 -13.66 16.04 -9.00
N PHE A 248 -12.69 16.24 -8.10
CA PHE A 248 -12.93 16.96 -6.85
C PHE A 248 -13.19 18.44 -7.08
N ALA A 249 -12.59 19.07 -8.09
CA ALA A 249 -12.91 20.45 -8.46
C ALA A 249 -14.36 20.61 -8.94
N LEU A 250 -14.84 19.71 -9.79
CA LEU A 250 -16.22 19.71 -10.28
C LEU A 250 -17.25 19.46 -9.17
N ARG A 251 -16.86 18.74 -8.11
CA ARG A 251 -17.69 18.50 -6.92
C ARG A 251 -17.54 19.56 -5.83
N GLY A 252 -16.74 20.61 -6.03
CA GLY A 252 -16.46 21.62 -5.01
C GLY A 252 -15.62 21.11 -3.81
N ALA A 253 -15.01 19.94 -3.95
CA ALA A 253 -14.29 19.21 -2.90
C ALA A 253 -12.75 19.29 -3.03
N PHE A 254 -12.22 20.05 -4.01
CA PHE A 254 -10.77 20.11 -4.27
C PHE A 254 -9.97 20.58 -3.06
N GLY A 255 -10.48 21.57 -2.32
CA GLY A 255 -9.84 22.06 -1.10
C GLY A 255 -9.72 20.98 -0.01
N GLU A 256 -10.80 20.22 0.19
CA GLU A 256 -10.82 19.12 1.18
C GLU A 256 -9.93 17.94 0.76
N PHE A 257 -9.89 17.62 -0.54
CA PHE A 257 -8.95 16.65 -1.11
C PHE A 257 -7.48 17.03 -0.85
N VAL A 258 -7.11 18.29 -1.14
CA VAL A 258 -5.76 18.80 -0.88
C VAL A 258 -5.46 18.82 0.62
N TYR A 259 -6.44 19.20 1.44
CA TYR A 259 -6.30 19.23 2.88
C TYR A 259 -6.00 17.83 3.45
N GLY A 260 -6.83 16.83 3.14
CA GLY A 260 -6.65 15.47 3.64
C GLY A 260 -5.35 14.85 3.15
N THR A 261 -5.07 14.94 1.84
CA THR A 261 -3.94 14.22 1.22
C THR A 261 -2.59 14.89 1.51
N LEU A 262 -2.53 16.22 1.58
CA LEU A 262 -1.26 16.96 1.65
C LEU A 262 -1.13 17.76 2.96
N THR A 263 -2.07 18.67 3.23
CA THR A 263 -1.93 19.62 4.35
C THR A 263 -1.92 18.90 5.71
N PHE A 264 -2.85 17.98 5.93
CA PHE A 264 -2.91 17.18 7.16
C PHE A 264 -1.67 16.29 7.31
N ASN A 265 -1.22 15.65 6.23
CA ASN A 265 -0.04 14.79 6.28
C ASN A 265 1.24 15.55 6.66
N LEU A 266 1.35 16.85 6.33
CA LEU A 266 2.44 17.70 6.83
C LEU A 266 2.37 17.92 8.34
N SER A 267 1.17 18.20 8.88
CA SER A 267 0.95 18.33 10.32
C SER A 267 1.22 17.01 11.05
N TYR A 268 0.73 15.89 10.51
CA TYR A 268 0.99 14.54 11.01
C TYR A 268 2.49 14.24 11.04
N ALA A 269 3.24 14.51 9.97
CA ALA A 269 4.68 14.25 9.92
C ALA A 269 5.48 15.03 10.96
N VAL A 270 5.05 16.25 11.32
CA VAL A 270 5.69 17.06 12.37
C VAL A 270 5.31 16.59 13.77
N GLY A 271 4.05 16.18 13.97
CA GLY A 271 3.53 15.73 15.25
C GLY A 271 3.87 14.28 15.61
N THR A 272 4.37 13.49 14.66
CA THR A 272 4.73 12.09 14.89
C THR A 272 6.12 11.99 15.53
N ALA A 273 6.17 11.71 16.83
CA ALA A 273 7.34 11.12 17.49
C ALA A 273 7.14 9.60 17.60
N ALA A 274 8.21 8.83 17.51
CA ALA A 274 8.15 7.39 17.78
C ALA A 274 7.92 7.16 19.29
N ASP A 275 6.66 7.25 19.72
CA ASP A 275 6.29 7.20 21.14
C ASP A 275 6.47 5.79 21.75
N VAL A 276 6.56 4.74 20.92
CA VAL A 276 6.80 3.36 21.35
C VAL A 276 7.74 2.66 20.38
N MET A 277 8.88 2.14 20.87
CA MET A 277 9.72 1.24 20.08
C MET A 277 9.05 -0.13 19.97
N PRO A 278 8.80 -0.64 18.75
CA PRO A 278 8.32 -1.99 18.57
C PRO A 278 9.33 -3.02 19.10
N GLY A 279 8.84 -4.24 19.35
CA GLY A 279 9.73 -5.36 19.66
C GLY A 279 10.77 -5.61 18.56
N MET A 280 11.97 -6.08 18.94
CA MET A 280 13.08 -6.32 18.01
C MET A 280 12.70 -7.22 16.82
N THR A 281 11.75 -8.12 17.00
CA THR A 281 11.24 -8.99 15.93
C THR A 281 10.52 -8.23 14.83
N VAL A 282 9.76 -7.18 15.17
CA VAL A 282 9.09 -6.29 14.20
C VAL A 282 10.13 -5.47 13.45
N VAL A 283 11.09 -4.89 14.16
CA VAL A 283 12.20 -4.13 13.57
C VAL A 283 12.99 -4.99 12.58
N ALA A 284 13.33 -6.22 12.96
CA ALA A 284 14.05 -7.16 12.10
C ALA A 284 13.27 -7.47 10.81
N ARG A 285 11.95 -7.66 10.88
CA ARG A 285 11.10 -7.93 9.70
C ARG A 285 11.06 -6.72 8.77
N ILE A 286 10.86 -5.52 9.31
CA ILE A 286 10.80 -4.27 8.53
C ILE A 286 12.13 -3.99 7.82
N LEU A 287 13.25 -4.23 8.49
CA LEU A 287 14.59 -3.95 7.96
C LEU A 287 15.20 -5.11 7.16
N ALA A 288 14.56 -6.29 7.10
CA ALA A 288 15.11 -7.47 6.45
C ALA A 288 15.45 -7.23 4.97
N VAL A 289 14.50 -6.68 4.19
CA VAL A 289 14.70 -6.44 2.76
C VAL A 289 15.69 -5.28 2.49
N PRO A 290 15.57 -4.12 3.16
CA PRO A 290 16.58 -3.06 3.06
C PRO A 290 18.01 -3.53 3.42
N ALA A 291 18.16 -4.28 4.50
CA ALA A 291 19.47 -4.81 4.92
C ALA A 291 20.01 -5.82 3.90
N ALA A 292 19.18 -6.74 3.40
CA ALA A 292 19.56 -7.68 2.36
C ALA A 292 19.99 -6.97 1.07
N ALA A 293 19.30 -5.89 0.67
CA ALA A 293 19.68 -5.06 -0.47
C ALA A 293 21.09 -4.47 -0.31
N ILE A 294 21.38 -3.87 0.85
CA ILE A 294 22.71 -3.32 1.16
C ILE A 294 23.78 -4.40 1.10
N ILE A 295 23.57 -5.50 1.82
CA ILE A 295 24.54 -6.60 1.94
C ILE A 295 24.86 -7.18 0.56
N VAL A 296 23.83 -7.51 -0.22
CA VAL A 296 24.00 -8.15 -1.54
C VAL A 296 24.66 -7.19 -2.53
N ALA A 297 24.29 -5.91 -2.51
CA ALA A 297 24.94 -4.89 -3.34
C ALA A 297 26.44 -4.77 -3.02
N VAL A 298 26.80 -4.64 -1.74
CA VAL A 298 28.20 -4.51 -1.29
C VAL A 298 29.00 -5.76 -1.63
N ILE A 299 28.48 -6.96 -1.35
CA ILE A 299 29.15 -8.23 -1.68
C ILE A 299 29.41 -8.31 -3.19
N HIS A 300 28.44 -7.97 -4.04
CA HIS A 300 28.63 -7.98 -5.49
C HIS A 300 29.69 -6.98 -5.95
N MET A 301 29.67 -5.75 -5.42
CA MET A 301 30.68 -4.73 -5.74
C MET A 301 32.09 -5.19 -5.37
N LEU A 302 32.26 -5.81 -4.19
CA LEU A 302 33.54 -6.32 -3.71
C LEU A 302 34.03 -7.51 -4.53
N ARG A 303 33.17 -8.50 -4.81
CA ARG A 303 33.56 -9.70 -5.57
C ARG A 303 33.91 -9.40 -7.02
N ASN A 304 33.15 -8.53 -7.66
CA ASN A 304 33.33 -8.21 -9.08
C ASN A 304 34.23 -6.99 -9.32
N ARG A 305 34.73 -6.34 -8.25
CA ARG A 305 35.54 -5.11 -8.28
C ARG A 305 34.99 -4.06 -9.23
N SER A 306 33.67 -3.91 -9.25
CA SER A 306 32.95 -3.03 -10.18
C SER A 306 31.73 -2.42 -9.50
N VAL A 307 31.46 -1.17 -9.86
CA VAL A 307 30.29 -0.41 -9.41
C VAL A 307 29.49 -0.07 -10.67
N ASP A 308 28.37 -0.74 -10.85
CA ASP A 308 27.41 -0.48 -11.93
C ASP A 308 26.14 0.17 -11.38
N ALA A 309 25.31 0.68 -12.29
CA ALA A 309 24.08 1.39 -11.93
C ALA A 309 23.10 0.49 -11.17
N GLU A 310 23.01 -0.79 -11.52
CA GLU A 310 22.12 -1.76 -10.86
C GLU A 310 22.49 -1.93 -9.37
N ARG A 311 23.77 -2.17 -9.08
CA ARG A 311 24.25 -2.34 -7.70
C ARG A 311 24.15 -1.04 -6.90
N MET A 312 24.40 0.11 -7.52
CA MET A 312 24.23 1.41 -6.88
C MET A 312 22.77 1.69 -6.54
N MET A 313 21.85 1.41 -7.46
CA MET A 313 20.42 1.54 -7.23
C MET A 313 19.97 0.66 -6.08
N LEU A 314 20.43 -0.60 -6.03
CA LEU A 314 20.09 -1.53 -4.94
C LEU A 314 20.64 -1.04 -3.58
N LEU A 315 21.89 -0.57 -3.55
CA LEU A 315 22.51 -0.03 -2.33
C LEU A 315 21.77 1.22 -1.82
N ILE A 316 21.53 2.19 -2.69
CA ILE A 316 20.85 3.44 -2.33
C ILE A 316 19.42 3.15 -1.89
N SER A 317 18.71 2.24 -2.57
CA SER A 317 17.36 1.81 -2.18
C SER A 317 17.34 1.20 -0.78
N GLY A 318 18.28 0.31 -0.48
CA GLY A 318 18.38 -0.31 0.84
C GLY A 318 18.67 0.71 1.95
N ILE A 319 19.60 1.65 1.73
CA ILE A 319 19.91 2.71 2.71
C ILE A 319 18.70 3.63 2.90
N ALA A 320 18.12 4.13 1.81
CA ALA A 320 17.01 5.07 1.86
C ALA A 320 15.77 4.48 2.54
N LEU A 321 15.40 3.24 2.19
CA LEU A 321 14.27 2.54 2.81
C LEU A 321 14.52 2.23 4.29
N ALA A 322 15.74 1.83 4.67
CA ALA A 322 16.09 1.62 6.07
C ALA A 322 15.94 2.92 6.89
N ILE A 323 16.41 4.06 6.35
CA ILE A 323 16.24 5.36 7.00
C ILE A 323 14.76 5.73 7.12
N LEU A 324 13.98 5.56 6.05
CA LEU A 324 12.55 5.85 6.05
C LEU A 324 11.84 5.05 7.14
N PHE A 325 12.01 3.73 7.16
CA PHE A 325 11.29 2.86 8.09
C PHE A 325 11.68 3.05 9.55
N VAL A 326 12.91 3.51 9.84
CA VAL A 326 13.33 3.88 11.20
C VAL A 326 12.73 5.22 11.64
N ARG A 327 12.40 6.11 10.69
CA ARG A 327 11.86 7.44 10.96
C ARG A 327 10.32 7.49 10.97
N THR A 328 9.67 6.58 10.27
CA THR A 328 8.20 6.46 10.26
C THR A 328 7.71 5.55 11.39
N GLU A 329 6.41 5.56 11.64
CA GLU A 329 5.79 4.50 12.44
C GLU A 329 6.12 3.13 11.83
N MET A 330 6.50 2.19 12.68
CA MET A 330 7.04 0.88 12.29
C MET A 330 5.91 -0.14 12.12
N PHE A 331 4.97 0.15 11.21
CA PHE A 331 3.97 -0.83 10.80
C PHE A 331 4.56 -1.82 9.78
N LEU A 332 4.24 -3.11 9.92
CA LEU A 332 4.75 -4.16 9.03
C LEU A 332 4.37 -3.91 7.56
N HIS A 333 3.15 -3.46 7.31
CA HIS A 333 2.65 -3.23 5.95
C HIS A 333 3.41 -2.12 5.21
N TYR A 334 4.03 -1.15 5.92
CA TYR A 334 4.86 -0.12 5.28
C TYR A 334 6.09 -0.73 4.59
N ALA A 335 6.61 -1.84 5.09
CA ALA A 335 7.80 -2.49 4.55
C ALA A 335 7.55 -3.19 3.19
N VAL A 336 6.28 -3.33 2.78
CA VAL A 336 5.87 -4.02 1.55
C VAL A 336 6.41 -3.33 0.30
N VAL A 337 6.54 -2.01 0.29
CA VAL A 337 7.12 -1.28 -0.86
C VAL A 337 8.58 -1.68 -1.14
N ALA A 338 9.28 -2.27 -0.16
CA ALA A 338 10.61 -2.82 -0.34
C ALA A 338 10.59 -4.22 -0.97
N ALA A 339 9.48 -4.97 -0.88
CA ALA A 339 9.39 -6.36 -1.33
C ALA A 339 9.63 -6.53 -2.84
N GLN A 340 9.40 -5.49 -3.65
CA GLN A 340 9.76 -5.48 -5.07
C GLN A 340 11.27 -5.63 -5.34
N LEU A 341 12.13 -5.39 -4.33
CA LEU A 341 13.57 -5.62 -4.43
C LEU A 341 13.95 -7.09 -4.22
N ILE A 342 13.09 -7.91 -3.63
CA ILE A 342 13.38 -9.33 -3.34
C ILE A 342 13.79 -10.10 -4.60
N PRO A 343 13.10 -9.97 -5.75
CA PRO A 343 13.54 -10.62 -6.98
C PRO A 343 14.95 -10.21 -7.44
N VAL A 344 15.30 -8.94 -7.29
CA VAL A 344 16.65 -8.43 -7.63
C VAL A 344 17.69 -9.02 -6.69
N ILE A 345 17.44 -8.92 -5.38
CA ILE A 345 18.30 -9.43 -4.31
C ILE A 345 18.59 -10.92 -4.49
N LEU A 346 17.53 -11.72 -4.62
CA LEU A 346 17.66 -13.17 -4.70
C LEU A 346 18.21 -13.62 -6.06
N ALA A 347 17.93 -12.92 -7.15
CA ALA A 347 18.54 -13.24 -8.44
C ALA A 347 20.07 -13.02 -8.43
N MET A 348 20.53 -11.93 -7.83
CA MET A 348 21.96 -11.65 -7.66
C MET A 348 22.61 -12.68 -6.71
N ALA A 349 21.97 -12.95 -5.57
CA ALA A 349 22.47 -13.92 -4.59
C ALA A 349 22.49 -15.37 -5.12
N ALA A 350 21.54 -15.75 -5.99
CA ALA A 350 21.50 -17.09 -6.59
C ALA A 350 22.77 -17.40 -7.38
N GLY A 351 23.39 -16.39 -8.00
CA GLY A 351 24.68 -16.52 -8.70
C GLY A 351 25.86 -16.90 -7.80
N TRP A 352 25.72 -16.83 -6.47
CA TRP A 352 26.80 -17.22 -5.54
C TRP A 352 26.91 -18.73 -5.35
N PHE A 353 25.84 -19.47 -5.63
CA PHE A 353 25.82 -20.92 -5.47
C PHE A 353 26.34 -21.61 -6.73
N ARG A 354 27.32 -22.49 -6.56
CA ARG A 354 27.90 -23.27 -7.66
C ARG A 354 27.02 -24.42 -8.15
N SER A 355 26.11 -24.92 -7.30
CA SER A 355 25.26 -26.06 -7.59
C SER A 355 23.79 -25.65 -7.64
N ARG A 356 23.11 -26.04 -8.73
CA ARG A 356 21.66 -25.85 -8.88
C ARG A 356 20.86 -26.58 -7.80
N THR A 357 21.33 -27.72 -7.33
CA THR A 357 20.69 -28.46 -6.25
C THR A 357 20.70 -27.64 -4.96
N ILE A 358 21.84 -27.01 -4.63
CA ILE A 358 21.94 -26.16 -3.44
C ILE A 358 21.01 -24.94 -3.56
N GLN A 359 20.98 -24.28 -4.72
CA GLN A 359 20.06 -23.17 -4.97
C GLN A 359 18.60 -23.57 -4.71
N LEU A 360 18.16 -24.68 -5.33
CA LEU A 360 16.78 -25.15 -5.20
C LEU A 360 16.45 -25.53 -3.75
N THR A 361 17.32 -26.31 -3.09
CA THR A 361 17.10 -26.73 -1.70
C THR A 361 17.01 -25.52 -0.76
N SER A 362 17.91 -24.54 -0.88
CA SER A 362 17.88 -23.33 -0.06
C SER A 362 16.59 -22.53 -0.27
N LEU A 363 16.17 -22.33 -1.53
CA LEU A 363 14.95 -21.60 -1.84
C LEU A 363 13.69 -22.35 -1.37
N ILE A 364 13.64 -23.67 -1.50
CA ILE A 364 12.52 -24.49 -0.99
C ILE A 364 12.40 -24.37 0.52
N VAL A 365 13.52 -24.42 1.25
CA VAL A 365 13.53 -24.24 2.71
C VAL A 365 13.00 -22.86 3.10
N ILE A 366 13.41 -21.80 2.38
CA ILE A 366 12.90 -20.45 2.64
C ILE A 366 11.40 -20.36 2.36
N VAL A 367 10.91 -20.92 1.25
CA VAL A 367 9.47 -20.95 0.95
C VAL A 367 8.70 -21.69 2.05
N ALA A 368 9.16 -22.86 2.47
CA ALA A 368 8.51 -23.65 3.52
C ALA A 368 8.47 -22.90 4.85
N MET A 369 9.57 -22.23 5.22
CA MET A 369 9.64 -21.41 6.43
C MET A 369 8.68 -20.23 6.36
N LEU A 370 8.67 -19.48 5.25
CA LEU A 370 7.77 -18.34 5.08
C LEU A 370 6.31 -18.76 5.07
N PHE A 371 5.99 -19.89 4.45
CA PHE A 371 4.64 -20.45 4.47
C PHE A 371 4.19 -20.75 5.91
N GLY A 372 5.03 -21.46 6.69
CA GLY A 372 4.73 -21.76 8.10
C GLY A 372 4.57 -20.51 8.97
N VAL A 373 5.44 -19.51 8.78
CA VAL A 373 5.36 -18.24 9.53
C VAL A 373 4.15 -17.40 9.10
N THR A 374 3.79 -17.40 7.83
CA THR A 374 2.60 -16.70 7.32
C THR A 374 1.32 -17.31 7.89
N ILE A 375 1.22 -18.64 7.92
CA ILE A 375 0.09 -19.35 8.57
C ILE A 375 0.03 -19.02 10.06
N TYR A 376 1.17 -19.02 10.75
CA TYR A 376 1.20 -18.66 12.17
C TYR A 376 0.73 -17.21 12.40
N GLN A 377 1.22 -16.27 11.58
CA GLN A 377 0.84 -14.86 11.67
C GLN A 377 -0.65 -14.67 11.38
N GLU A 378 -1.19 -15.36 10.38
CA GLU A 378 -2.60 -15.32 10.01
C GLU A 378 -3.47 -15.80 11.17
N ARG A 379 -3.19 -16.97 11.74
CA ARG A 379 -3.92 -17.48 12.91
C ARG A 379 -3.84 -16.58 14.13
N ALA A 380 -2.71 -15.88 14.31
CA ALA A 380 -2.51 -14.96 15.43
C ALA A 380 -3.18 -13.60 15.22
N SER A 381 -3.46 -13.23 13.96
CA SER A 381 -3.94 -11.89 13.58
C SER A 381 -5.34 -11.91 12.98
N HIS A 382 -5.98 -13.09 12.88
CA HIS A 382 -7.31 -13.23 12.29
C HIS A 382 -8.30 -12.37 13.04
N GLY A 383 -8.95 -11.45 12.31
CA GLY A 383 -9.94 -10.56 12.88
C GLY A 383 -11.18 -11.35 13.29
N ASN A 384 -11.75 -11.04 14.45
CA ASN A 384 -13.08 -11.55 14.75
C ASN A 384 -14.12 -10.72 13.99
N PRO A 385 -15.25 -11.33 13.58
CA PRO A 385 -16.39 -10.58 13.09
C PRO A 385 -16.78 -9.50 14.09
N TYR A 386 -16.89 -8.27 13.62
CA TYR A 386 -17.27 -7.13 14.46
C TYR A 386 -18.73 -7.30 14.87
N ASN A 387 -18.95 -7.55 16.16
CA ASN A 387 -20.27 -7.61 16.77
C ASN A 387 -20.22 -6.84 18.08
N ASN A 388 -21.11 -5.87 18.22
CA ASN A 388 -21.22 -5.04 19.42
C ASN A 388 -22.70 -4.72 19.67
N ASP A 389 -23.31 -5.42 20.63
CA ASP A 389 -24.73 -5.31 20.98
C ASP A 389 -25.12 -3.88 21.39
N ALA A 390 -24.20 -3.13 22.00
CA ALA A 390 -24.44 -1.73 22.37
C ALA A 390 -24.57 -0.83 21.15
N VAL A 391 -23.74 -1.06 20.12
CA VAL A 391 -23.84 -0.33 18.85
C VAL A 391 -25.13 -0.73 18.13
N GLN A 392 -25.46 -2.01 18.09
CA GLN A 392 -26.71 -2.48 17.48
C GLN A 392 -27.93 -1.84 18.16
N ALA A 393 -27.99 -1.87 19.49
CA ALA A 393 -29.08 -1.25 20.26
C ALA A 393 -29.19 0.26 20.00
N ALA A 394 -28.06 0.97 19.90
CA ALA A 394 -28.05 2.39 19.56
C ALA A 394 -28.55 2.65 18.13
N VAL A 395 -28.17 1.81 17.15
CA VAL A 395 -28.64 1.91 15.77
C VAL A 395 -30.16 1.70 15.71
N GLU A 396 -30.67 0.66 16.37
CA GLU A 396 -32.11 0.36 16.45
C GLU A 396 -32.88 1.50 17.14
N GLN A 397 -32.36 2.03 18.25
CA GLN A 397 -32.99 3.13 18.99
C GLN A 397 -33.03 4.44 18.20
N SER A 398 -31.97 4.72 17.42
CA SER A 398 -31.79 6.01 16.73
C SER A 398 -32.53 6.12 15.40
N ASN A 399 -33.05 5.00 14.87
CA ASN A 399 -33.66 4.94 13.53
C ASN A 399 -32.80 5.61 12.44
N GLY A 400 -31.48 5.39 12.49
CA GLY A 400 -30.48 5.94 11.56
C GLY A 400 -29.96 7.34 11.91
N SER A 401 -30.47 8.01 12.93
CA SER A 401 -30.03 9.34 13.38
C SER A 401 -28.92 9.25 14.45
N LEU A 402 -27.79 8.66 14.09
CA LEU A 402 -26.71 8.30 15.02
C LEU A 402 -25.33 8.72 14.52
N TYR A 403 -24.55 9.34 15.40
CA TYR A 403 -23.10 9.45 15.25
C TYR A 403 -22.39 8.32 15.99
N LEU A 404 -21.42 7.68 15.33
CA LEU A 404 -20.46 6.78 15.97
C LEU A 404 -19.12 7.50 16.12
N TYR A 405 -18.76 7.85 17.37
CA TYR A 405 -17.55 8.63 17.68
C TYR A 405 -16.45 7.75 18.27
N ASN A 406 -15.26 7.76 17.66
CA ASN A 406 -14.12 6.89 17.96
C ASN A 406 -14.42 5.39 17.89
N LEU A 407 -15.47 4.98 17.18
CA LEU A 407 -15.74 3.58 16.89
C LEU A 407 -15.08 3.15 15.57
N PRO A 408 -14.77 1.85 15.41
CA PRO A 408 -14.20 1.34 14.17
C PRO A 408 -15.10 1.60 12.96
N ALA A 409 -14.50 1.86 11.80
CA ALA A 409 -15.24 2.00 10.54
C ALA A 409 -16.09 0.76 10.19
N GLU A 410 -15.67 -0.43 10.67
CA GLU A 410 -16.42 -1.67 10.49
C GLU A 410 -17.82 -1.61 11.11
N ALA A 411 -18.03 -0.79 12.15
CA ALA A 411 -19.35 -0.61 12.76
C ALA A 411 -20.38 -0.05 11.77
N TYR A 412 -19.97 0.87 10.89
CA TYR A 412 -20.84 1.42 9.85
C TYR A 412 -21.20 0.36 8.81
N LEU A 413 -20.21 -0.44 8.38
CA LEU A 413 -20.40 -1.52 7.40
C LEU A 413 -21.28 -2.65 7.95
N ARG A 414 -21.05 -3.05 9.21
CA ARG A 414 -21.77 -4.13 9.88
C ARG A 414 -23.25 -3.85 10.06
N TYR A 415 -23.59 -2.60 10.41
CA TYR A 415 -24.95 -2.20 10.76
C TYR A 415 -25.63 -1.35 9.67
N ASP A 416 -25.08 -1.35 8.45
CA ASP A 416 -25.60 -0.61 7.29
C ASP A 416 -25.90 0.88 7.62
N LEU A 417 -25.02 1.50 8.38
CA LEU A 417 -25.17 2.89 8.83
C LEU A 417 -24.33 3.79 7.93
N LYS A 418 -24.96 4.84 7.37
CA LYS A 418 -24.24 5.87 6.63
C LYS A 418 -23.71 6.95 7.59
N PRO A 419 -22.44 7.37 7.45
CA PRO A 419 -21.91 8.48 8.23
C PRO A 419 -22.73 9.77 8.03
N LEU A 420 -23.18 10.37 9.13
CA LEU A 420 -23.83 11.70 9.13
C LEU A 420 -22.80 12.86 9.21
N SER A 421 -21.53 12.51 9.37
CA SER A 421 -20.38 13.41 9.48
C SER A 421 -19.27 12.87 8.57
N PRO A 422 -18.53 13.72 7.84
CA PRO A 422 -17.30 13.29 7.19
C PRO A 422 -16.28 12.70 8.18
N TYR A 423 -16.27 13.18 9.43
CA TYR A 423 -15.31 12.74 10.45
C TYR A 423 -15.86 11.53 11.20
N ALA A 424 -15.84 10.38 10.54
CA ALA A 424 -16.50 9.15 10.98
C ALA A 424 -15.53 8.03 11.43
N ASN A 425 -14.22 8.27 11.41
CA ASN A 425 -13.24 7.34 11.93
C ASN A 425 -12.10 8.09 12.65
N LEU A 426 -11.49 7.43 13.64
CA LEU A 426 -10.25 7.89 14.30
C LEU A 426 -10.25 9.38 14.69
N GLN A 427 -11.39 9.91 15.15
CA GLN A 427 -11.61 11.36 15.26
C GLN A 427 -10.59 12.00 16.21
N ASP A 428 -10.44 11.44 17.42
CA ASP A 428 -9.50 11.97 18.40
C ASP A 428 -8.04 11.68 18.04
N TRP A 429 -7.73 10.50 17.48
CA TRP A 429 -6.38 10.16 17.02
C TRP A 429 -5.92 11.12 15.93
N GLN A 430 -6.73 11.32 14.88
CA GLN A 430 -6.40 12.26 13.80
C GLN A 430 -6.35 13.70 14.33
N GLY A 431 -7.28 14.08 15.20
CA GLY A 431 -7.31 15.40 15.80
C GLY A 431 -6.09 15.73 16.68
N LYS A 432 -5.45 14.73 17.31
CA LYS A 432 -4.20 14.92 18.09
C LYS A 432 -3.11 15.64 17.29
N TYR A 433 -3.06 15.43 15.96
CA TYR A 433 -2.00 15.95 15.10
C TYR A 433 -2.31 17.30 14.44
N SER A 434 -3.57 17.78 14.48
CA SER A 434 -3.97 19.00 13.79
C SER A 434 -5.03 19.78 14.58
N PRO A 435 -4.68 20.94 15.17
CA PRO A 435 -5.65 21.83 15.81
C PRO A 435 -6.75 22.31 14.84
N ASP A 436 -6.41 22.46 13.56
CA ASP A 436 -7.38 22.80 12.51
C ASP A 436 -8.41 21.66 12.34
N LEU A 437 -7.96 20.39 12.32
CA LEU A 437 -8.88 19.25 12.26
C LEU A 437 -9.76 19.17 13.51
N GLN A 438 -9.21 19.44 14.70
CA GLN A 438 -10.02 19.50 15.93
C GLN A 438 -11.14 20.55 15.80
N SER A 439 -10.83 21.73 15.28
CA SER A 439 -11.82 22.79 15.06
C SER A 439 -12.88 22.38 14.04
N ARG A 440 -12.49 21.68 12.97
CA ARG A 440 -13.42 21.15 11.95
C ARG A 440 -14.35 20.08 12.52
N ILE A 441 -13.82 19.12 13.28
CA ILE A 441 -14.60 18.09 13.99
C ILE A 441 -15.60 18.78 14.94
N LEU A 442 -15.12 19.71 15.78
CA LEU A 442 -15.96 20.42 16.74
C LEU A 442 -17.09 21.21 16.04
N THR A 443 -16.79 21.83 14.90
CA THR A 443 -17.76 22.60 14.12
C THR A 443 -18.83 21.69 13.51
N ASP A 444 -18.44 20.57 12.88
CA ASP A 444 -19.40 19.67 12.25
C ASP A 444 -20.30 18.98 13.28
N TYR A 445 -19.73 18.38 14.33
CA TYR A 445 -20.53 17.78 15.42
C TYR A 445 -21.35 18.84 16.17
N GLY A 446 -20.82 20.08 16.25
CA GLY A 446 -21.52 21.23 16.80
C GLY A 446 -22.80 21.59 16.05
N SER A 447 -22.98 21.19 14.78
CA SER A 447 -24.25 21.36 14.06
C SER A 447 -25.37 20.42 14.56
N ALA A 448 -25.02 19.39 15.34
CA ALA A 448 -25.95 18.47 16.00
C ALA A 448 -26.97 17.82 15.04
N LYS A 449 -26.51 17.35 13.86
CA LYS A 449 -27.37 16.72 12.84
C LYS A 449 -28.01 15.42 13.37
N ALA A 450 -27.27 14.63 14.15
CA ALA A 450 -27.75 13.38 14.72
C ALA A 450 -28.54 13.60 16.02
N GLU A 451 -29.60 12.81 16.21
CA GLU A 451 -30.34 12.76 17.48
C GLU A 451 -29.53 12.06 18.57
N TYR A 452 -28.75 11.04 18.19
CA TYR A 452 -27.94 10.26 19.11
C TYR A 452 -26.45 10.35 18.78
N VAL A 453 -25.61 10.25 19.82
CA VAL A 453 -24.15 10.10 19.69
C VAL A 453 -23.72 8.95 20.58
N LEU A 454 -23.15 7.90 19.97
CA LEU A 454 -22.49 6.83 20.69
C LEU A 454 -20.99 7.10 20.70
N VAL A 455 -20.43 7.28 21.90
CA VAL A 455 -19.05 7.70 22.10
C VAL A 455 -18.24 6.56 22.71
N ALA A 456 -17.19 6.13 22.01
CA ALA A 456 -16.17 5.26 22.57
C ALA A 456 -15.07 6.09 23.24
N LYS A 457 -14.61 5.61 24.39
CA LYS A 457 -13.49 6.24 25.11
C LYS A 457 -12.17 5.96 24.36
N THR A 458 -11.42 7.01 24.05
CA THR A 458 -10.06 6.89 23.51
C THR A 458 -8.99 7.14 24.59
N ASN A 459 -7.77 6.67 24.35
CA ASN A 459 -6.56 7.05 25.08
C ASN A 459 -5.77 8.19 24.39
N ASP A 460 -6.18 8.62 23.19
CA ASP A 460 -5.47 9.64 22.41
C ASP A 460 -5.60 11.05 23.01
N MET A 461 -6.71 11.30 23.72
CA MET A 461 -7.06 12.58 24.32
C MET A 461 -7.57 12.38 25.74
N LYS A 462 -7.38 13.37 26.62
CA LYS A 462 -7.93 13.32 28.00
C LYS A 462 -9.45 13.26 28.02
N GLN A 463 -10.08 13.92 27.06
CA GLN A 463 -11.51 13.95 26.80
C GLN A 463 -11.73 13.99 25.28
N PRO A 464 -12.87 13.50 24.77
CA PRO A 464 -13.22 13.62 23.36
C PRO A 464 -13.15 15.07 22.87
N ILE A 465 -12.71 15.31 21.63
CA ILE A 465 -12.71 16.66 21.04
C ILE A 465 -14.11 17.29 21.12
N ILE A 466 -15.15 16.46 20.96
CA ILE A 466 -16.56 16.90 21.00
C ILE A 466 -17.14 17.04 22.41
N GLN A 467 -16.35 16.90 23.49
CA GLN A 467 -16.86 17.02 24.87
C GLN A 467 -17.69 18.31 25.10
N PRO A 468 -17.26 19.50 24.63
CA PRO A 468 -18.08 20.72 24.76
C PRO A 468 -19.46 20.62 24.08
N VAL A 469 -19.57 19.86 22.98
CA VAL A 469 -20.83 19.63 22.27
C VAL A 469 -21.72 18.68 23.06
N LEU A 470 -21.14 17.60 23.60
CA LEU A 470 -21.85 16.65 24.45
C LEU A 470 -22.45 17.35 25.68
N ASP A 471 -21.67 18.20 26.36
CA ASP A 471 -22.09 18.90 27.58
C ASP A 471 -23.18 19.93 27.33
N SER A 472 -23.17 20.59 26.15
CA SER A 472 -24.08 21.70 25.84
C SER A 472 -25.36 21.26 25.13
N LYS A 473 -25.27 20.30 24.19
CA LYS A 473 -26.38 19.95 23.29
C LYS A 473 -26.96 18.56 23.51
N TYR A 474 -26.29 17.71 24.27
CA TYR A 474 -26.72 16.34 24.50
C TYR A 474 -26.87 16.04 26.00
N ARG A 475 -27.57 14.95 26.31
CA ARG A 475 -27.67 14.37 27.66
C ARG A 475 -27.30 12.91 27.58
N LEU A 476 -26.52 12.44 28.55
CA LEU A 476 -26.19 11.02 28.68
C LEU A 476 -27.48 10.25 29.01
N VAL A 477 -27.81 9.23 28.21
CA VAL A 477 -29.00 8.40 28.41
C VAL A 477 -28.65 6.98 28.82
N GLN A 478 -27.51 6.47 28.40
CA GLN A 478 -27.08 5.11 28.72
C GLN A 478 -25.55 4.98 28.70
N THR A 479 -25.03 4.12 29.58
CA THR A 479 -23.61 3.73 29.61
C THR A 479 -23.54 2.22 29.46
N PHE A 480 -22.60 1.75 28.63
CA PHE A 480 -22.29 0.36 28.42
C PHE A 480 -20.86 0.09 28.90
N ASP A 481 -20.69 -0.55 30.05
CA ASP A 481 -19.37 -0.69 30.69
C ASP A 481 -18.50 -1.81 30.07
N HIS A 482 -19.14 -2.83 29.49
CA HIS A 482 -18.48 -4.03 28.97
C HIS A 482 -18.83 -4.26 27.50
N THR A 483 -18.08 -3.62 26.59
CA THR A 483 -18.20 -3.85 25.15
C THR A 483 -16.85 -4.19 24.53
N PRO A 484 -16.80 -4.79 23.33
CA PRO A 484 -15.56 -5.06 22.61
C PRO A 484 -14.70 -3.81 22.33
N ASP A 485 -15.32 -2.64 22.20
CA ASP A 485 -14.66 -1.35 21.95
C ASP A 485 -14.36 -0.58 23.26
N GLY A 486 -14.47 -1.26 24.41
CA GLY A 486 -14.36 -0.65 25.73
C GLY A 486 -15.68 0.01 26.19
N PRO A 487 -15.64 0.85 27.23
CA PRO A 487 -16.83 1.52 27.72
C PRO A 487 -17.40 2.49 26.67
N LEU A 488 -18.71 2.36 26.38
CA LEU A 488 -19.44 3.24 25.47
C LEU A 488 -20.46 4.08 26.21
N GLN A 489 -20.66 5.30 25.74
CA GLN A 489 -21.66 6.23 26.29
C GLN A 489 -22.59 6.70 25.19
N LEU A 490 -23.89 6.47 25.36
CA LEU A 490 -24.93 6.93 24.45
C LEU A 490 -25.54 8.22 24.96
N TYR A 491 -25.50 9.24 24.11
CA TYR A 491 -26.03 10.56 24.35
C TYR A 491 -27.23 10.83 23.44
N GLN A 492 -28.27 11.48 23.95
CA GLN A 492 -29.43 11.95 23.17
C GLN A 492 -29.45 13.47 23.13
N ARG A 493 -29.80 14.05 21.98
CA ARG A 493 -29.93 15.51 21.81
C ARG A 493 -30.99 16.06 22.75
N ARG A 494 -30.71 17.22 23.35
CA ARG A 494 -31.62 17.90 24.30
C ARG A 494 -32.85 18.51 23.63
#